data_AF-A0A1X0S8B1-F1
#
_entry.id   AF-A0A1X0S8B1-F1
#
_cell.length_a   1.000
_cell.length_b   1.000
_cell.length_c   1.000
_cell.angle_alpha   90.00
_cell.angle_beta   90.00
_cell.angle_gamma   90.00
#
_symmetry.space_group_name_H-M   'P 1'
#
loop_
_entity.id
_entity.type
_entity.pdbx_description
1 polymer ?
#
loop_
_entity_poly.entity_id
_entity_poly.type
_entity_poly.pdbx_seq_one_letter_code
_entity_poly.pdbx_strand_id
1 'polypeptide(L)'
;MPPKGLSLDEKRKRIQKIFHESGEFYQLKDIEKIGPKKGVVAQSVKDVLMSLVDDGLVTMDKIGTSNYFWSYPSAALQSSKNKFKDLQASLEKEKAKQQRLQEEIEEAKETREDTDERAELLKELAELKAKNKELMNELQKYKENDPVLFEKKEKAAAIAKEAANRWTENIWEIESYCVKKFNMDRTAFEQNFGIPEDFDVLN
;
A
#
# COMPACT_ATOMS: atom_id res chain seq x y z
N MET A 1 65.85 -12.88 -26.53
CA MET A 1 64.42 -12.74 -26.18
C MET A 1 64.24 -11.39 -25.49
N PRO A 2 63.20 -10.61 -25.82
CA PRO A 2 62.87 -9.43 -25.02
C PRO A 2 62.47 -9.88 -23.60
N PRO A 3 62.72 -9.08 -22.56
CA PRO A 3 62.37 -9.46 -21.20
C PRO A 3 60.85 -9.63 -21.09
N LYS A 4 60.41 -10.74 -20.49
CA LYS A 4 58.99 -10.99 -20.20
C LYS A 4 58.45 -9.79 -19.43
N GLY A 5 57.40 -9.16 -19.96
CA GLY A 5 56.71 -8.07 -19.27
C GLY A 5 56.15 -8.55 -17.93
N LEU A 6 56.13 -7.65 -16.93
CA LEU A 6 55.54 -7.93 -15.62
C LEU A 6 54.08 -8.38 -15.76
N SER A 7 53.69 -9.41 -15.00
CA SER A 7 52.29 -9.82 -14.91
C SER A 7 51.45 -8.77 -14.17
N LEU A 8 50.12 -8.85 -14.31
CA LEU A 8 49.20 -7.95 -13.61
C LEU A 8 49.39 -8.05 -12.08
N ASP A 9 49.48 -9.25 -11.54
CA ASP A 9 49.70 -9.49 -10.11
C ASP A 9 51.03 -8.94 -9.61
N GLU A 10 52.09 -9.02 -10.40
CA GLU A 10 53.38 -8.42 -10.05
C GLU A 10 53.27 -6.90 -10.02
N LYS A 11 52.55 -6.28 -10.96
CA LYS A 11 52.30 -4.83 -10.94
C LYS A 11 51.48 -4.44 -9.70
N ARG A 12 50.43 -5.19 -9.38
CA ARG A 12 49.57 -5.00 -8.21
C ARG A 12 50.39 -5.05 -6.91
N LYS A 13 51.22 -6.08 -6.73
CA LYS A 13 52.13 -6.20 -5.58
C LYS A 13 53.10 -5.01 -5.48
N ARG A 14 53.66 -4.56 -6.59
CA ARG A 14 54.61 -3.44 -6.59
C ARG A 14 53.95 -2.10 -6.26
N ILE A 15 52.74 -1.84 -6.76
CA ILE A 15 51.96 -0.64 -6.38
C ILE A 15 51.54 -0.74 -4.90
N GLN A 16 51.04 -1.89 -4.45
CA GLN A 16 50.65 -2.08 -3.06
C GLN A 16 51.82 -1.87 -2.08
N LYS A 17 53.02 -2.32 -2.47
CA LYS A 17 54.25 -2.14 -1.68
C LYS A 17 54.61 -0.67 -1.44
N ILE A 18 54.24 0.25 -2.35
CA ILE A 18 54.46 1.69 -2.16
C ILE A 18 53.74 2.18 -0.90
N PHE A 19 52.49 1.75 -0.70
CA PHE A 19 51.70 2.11 0.47
C PHE A 19 52.23 1.43 1.74
N HIS A 20 52.62 0.16 1.66
CA HIS A 20 53.09 -0.60 2.83
C HIS A 20 54.48 -0.18 3.32
N GLU A 21 55.36 0.29 2.42
CA GLU A 21 56.70 0.77 2.79
C GLU A 21 56.66 2.18 3.41
N SER A 22 55.80 3.06 2.90
CA SER A 22 55.70 4.45 3.36
C SER A 22 54.75 4.64 4.53
N GLY A 23 53.64 3.91 4.56
CA GLY A 23 52.52 4.16 5.48
C GLY A 23 51.80 5.49 5.24
N GLU A 24 52.02 6.14 4.09
CA GLU A 24 51.49 7.47 3.77
C GLU A 24 50.24 7.43 2.89
N PHE A 25 49.60 8.59 2.77
CA PHE A 25 48.48 8.85 1.87
C PHE A 25 48.99 9.45 0.56
N TYR A 26 48.47 8.95 -0.56
CA TYR A 26 48.87 9.42 -1.89
C TYR A 26 47.68 9.89 -2.70
N GLN A 27 47.89 10.89 -3.55
CA GLN A 27 46.99 11.16 -4.66
C GLN A 27 47.39 10.32 -5.88
N LEU A 28 46.47 10.17 -6.84
CA LEU A 28 46.75 9.45 -8.09
C LEU A 28 48.03 9.95 -8.78
N LYS A 29 48.24 11.28 -8.80
CA LYS A 29 49.42 11.91 -9.42
C LYS A 29 50.74 11.51 -8.75
N ASP A 30 50.72 11.18 -7.46
CA ASP A 30 51.92 10.76 -6.73
C ASP A 30 52.25 9.30 -7.07
N ILE A 31 51.24 8.44 -7.11
CA ILE A 31 51.39 7.04 -7.52
C ILE A 31 51.82 6.94 -8.98
N GLU A 32 51.31 7.80 -9.87
CA GLU A 32 51.75 7.88 -11.27
C GLU A 32 53.23 8.28 -11.42
N LYS A 33 53.81 9.00 -10.45
CA LYS A 33 55.25 9.33 -10.41
C LYS A 33 56.10 8.22 -9.80
N ILE A 34 55.60 7.53 -8.78
CA ILE A 34 56.36 6.51 -8.03
C ILE A 34 56.26 5.13 -8.70
N GLY A 35 55.11 4.79 -9.27
CA GLY A 35 54.84 3.50 -9.94
C GLY A 35 55.88 3.13 -11.01
N PRO A 36 56.23 4.04 -11.94
CA PRO A 36 57.28 3.79 -12.93
C PRO A 36 58.66 3.53 -12.33
N LYS A 37 59.00 4.20 -11.22
CA LYS A 37 60.26 3.97 -10.50
C LYS A 37 60.34 2.57 -9.87
N LYS A 38 59.18 1.97 -9.56
CA LYS A 38 59.05 0.57 -9.11
C LYS A 38 58.90 -0.41 -10.29
N GLY A 39 59.02 0.04 -11.55
CA GLY A 39 59.00 -0.80 -12.74
C GLY A 39 57.60 -1.18 -13.24
N VAL A 40 56.56 -0.43 -12.86
CA VAL A 40 55.22 -0.54 -13.44
C VAL A 40 55.10 0.41 -14.63
N VAL A 41 54.57 -0.06 -15.77
CA VAL A 41 54.41 0.79 -16.97
C VAL A 41 53.49 1.97 -16.64
N ALA A 42 53.94 3.19 -16.92
CA ALA A 42 53.27 4.43 -16.52
C ALA A 42 51.79 4.49 -16.91
N GLN A 43 51.46 4.10 -18.15
CA GLN A 43 50.08 4.06 -18.66
C GLN A 43 49.18 3.08 -17.90
N SER A 44 49.74 2.05 -17.26
CA SER A 44 48.97 1.04 -16.53
C SER A 44 48.82 1.32 -15.04
N VAL A 45 49.47 2.36 -14.50
CA VAL A 45 49.50 2.61 -13.06
C VAL A 45 48.10 2.89 -12.50
N LYS A 46 47.31 3.71 -13.20
CA LYS A 46 45.94 4.04 -12.81
C LYS A 46 45.06 2.79 -12.76
N ASP A 47 45.06 1.97 -13.81
CA ASP A 47 44.22 0.78 -13.89
C ASP A 47 44.61 -0.27 -12.85
N VAL A 48 45.92 -0.45 -12.62
CA VAL A 48 46.43 -1.32 -11.56
C VAL A 48 46.02 -0.82 -10.18
N LEU A 49 46.12 0.49 -9.92
CA LEU A 49 45.67 1.08 -8.67
C LEU A 49 44.17 0.89 -8.46
N MET A 50 43.35 1.17 -9.46
CA MET A 50 41.89 0.98 -9.38
C MET A 50 41.54 -0.50 -9.13
N SER A 51 42.22 -1.44 -9.79
CA SER A 51 42.02 -2.88 -9.51
C SER A 51 42.36 -3.27 -8.07
N LEU A 52 43.27 -2.57 -7.39
CA LEU A 52 43.56 -2.79 -5.97
C LEU A 52 42.46 -2.18 -5.07
N VAL A 53 41.84 -1.09 -5.49
CA VAL A 53 40.72 -0.47 -4.78
C VAL A 53 39.46 -1.33 -4.90
N ASP A 54 39.17 -1.83 -6.10
CA ASP A 54 38.00 -2.67 -6.37
C ASP A 54 38.02 -3.97 -5.53
N ASP A 55 39.21 -4.56 -5.33
CA ASP A 55 39.40 -5.75 -4.49
C ASP A 55 39.58 -5.41 -2.99
N GLY A 56 39.46 -4.14 -2.59
CA GLY A 56 39.57 -3.70 -1.20
C GLY A 56 40.98 -3.83 -0.59
N LEU A 57 42.02 -3.97 -1.43
CA LEU A 57 43.42 -4.05 -1.00
C LEU A 57 44.06 -2.68 -0.79
N VAL A 58 43.52 -1.64 -1.44
CA VAL A 58 43.85 -0.22 -1.23
C VAL A 58 42.55 0.51 -0.92
N THR A 59 42.55 1.32 0.12
CA THR A 59 41.41 2.16 0.46
C THR A 59 41.49 3.45 -0.36
N MET A 60 40.36 3.85 -0.95
CA MET A 60 40.19 5.15 -1.60
C MET A 60 39.12 5.94 -0.85
N ASP A 61 39.40 7.20 -0.58
CA ASP A 61 38.39 8.14 -0.06
C ASP A 61 38.54 9.51 -0.70
N LYS A 62 37.42 10.21 -0.84
CA LYS A 62 37.35 11.52 -1.47
C LYS A 62 37.30 12.59 -0.39
N ILE A 63 38.38 13.36 -0.27
CA ILE A 63 38.50 14.46 0.69
C ILE A 63 38.55 15.76 -0.09
N GLY A 64 37.48 16.56 0.03
CA GLY A 64 37.28 17.77 -0.76
C GLY A 64 37.16 17.46 -2.26
N THR A 65 38.03 18.03 -3.08
CA THR A 65 38.04 17.83 -4.54
C THR A 65 38.94 16.68 -5.00
N SER A 66 39.63 16.00 -4.08
CA SER A 66 40.71 15.05 -4.42
C SER A 66 40.45 13.66 -3.84
N ASN A 67 40.82 12.63 -4.59
CA ASN A 67 40.82 11.24 -4.11
C ASN A 67 42.18 10.91 -3.50
N TYR A 68 42.14 10.33 -2.30
CA TYR A 68 43.30 9.87 -1.54
C TYR A 68 43.28 8.36 -1.47
N PHE A 69 44.47 7.76 -1.61
CA PHE A 69 44.69 6.32 -1.60
C PHE A 69 45.67 5.94 -0.50
N TRP A 70 45.36 4.89 0.24
CA TRP A 70 46.26 4.33 1.26
C TRP A 70 46.03 2.84 1.45
N SER A 71 47.02 2.14 1.99
CA SER A 71 46.89 0.74 2.37
C SER A 71 47.87 0.43 3.50
N TYR A 72 47.40 -0.31 4.50
CA TYR A 72 48.22 -0.79 5.61
C TYR A 72 48.27 -2.31 5.61
N PRO A 73 49.40 -2.93 5.99
CA PRO A 73 49.48 -4.39 6.11
C PRO A 73 48.41 -5.00 7.03
N SER A 74 47.99 -4.26 8.06
CA SER A 74 46.96 -4.68 9.01
C SER A 74 45.52 -4.49 8.52
N ALA A 75 45.28 -3.71 7.46
CA ALA A 75 43.93 -3.34 7.01
C ALA A 75 43.12 -4.55 6.54
N ALA A 76 43.75 -5.46 5.77
CA ALA A 76 43.09 -6.68 5.29
C ALA A 76 42.69 -7.62 6.44
N LEU A 77 43.56 -7.76 7.44
CA LEU A 77 43.29 -8.56 8.65
C LEU A 77 42.15 -7.94 9.46
N GLN A 78 42.18 -6.62 9.66
CA GLN A 78 41.17 -5.92 10.45
C GLN A 78 39.80 -5.91 9.77
N SER A 79 39.75 -5.70 8.45
CA SER A 79 38.53 -5.81 7.65
C SER A 79 37.91 -7.21 7.76
N SER A 80 38.72 -8.25 7.65
CA SER A 80 38.27 -9.64 7.79
C SER A 80 37.74 -9.93 9.19
N LYS A 81 38.41 -9.44 10.25
CA LYS A 81 37.96 -9.58 11.65
C LYS A 81 36.64 -8.86 11.92
N ASN A 82 36.49 -7.63 11.42
CA ASN A 82 35.26 -6.86 11.56
C ASN A 82 34.10 -7.59 10.86
N LYS A 83 34.31 -8.02 9.61
CA LYS A 83 33.31 -8.76 8.85
C LYS A 83 32.91 -10.07 9.51
N PHE A 84 33.88 -10.79 10.09
CA PHE A 84 33.59 -11.99 10.88
C PHE A 84 32.72 -11.67 12.11
N LYS A 85 33.05 -10.61 12.86
CA LYS A 85 32.27 -10.16 14.02
C LYS A 85 30.85 -9.76 13.64
N ASP A 86 30.68 -9.03 12.53
CA ASP A 86 29.38 -8.58 12.04
C ASP A 86 28.52 -9.77 11.58
N LEU A 87 29.12 -10.73 10.88
CA LEU A 87 28.45 -11.97 10.48
C LEU A 87 28.07 -12.82 11.69
N GLN A 88 28.94 -12.92 12.70
CA GLN A 88 28.67 -13.64 13.93
C GLN A 88 27.50 -13.00 14.70
N ALA A 89 27.48 -11.67 14.83
CA ALA A 89 26.37 -10.96 15.46
C ALA A 89 25.05 -11.14 14.70
N SER A 90 25.11 -11.12 13.37
CA SER A 90 23.93 -11.36 12.52
C SER A 90 23.41 -12.79 12.65
N LEU A 91 24.31 -13.78 12.70
CA LEU A 91 23.96 -15.18 12.90
C LEU A 91 23.25 -15.39 14.24
N GLU A 92 23.78 -14.85 15.33
CA GLU A 92 23.18 -14.99 16.65
C GLU A 92 21.80 -14.30 16.72
N LYS A 93 21.65 -13.14 16.07
CA LYS A 93 20.35 -12.47 15.95
C LYS A 93 19.32 -13.32 15.20
N GLU A 94 19.69 -13.89 14.07
CA GLU A 94 18.77 -14.73 13.28
C GLU A 94 18.46 -16.06 13.99
N LYS A 95 19.42 -16.67 14.70
CA LYS A 95 19.16 -17.84 15.55
C LYS A 95 18.16 -17.53 16.66
N ALA A 96 18.33 -16.41 17.37
CA ALA A 96 17.38 -16.00 18.42
C ALA A 96 15.98 -15.77 17.84
N LYS A 97 15.89 -15.15 16.65
CA LYS A 97 14.62 -14.97 15.94
C LYS A 97 14.00 -16.30 15.52
N GLN A 98 14.80 -17.22 14.99
CA GLN A 98 14.34 -18.56 14.60
C GLN A 98 13.79 -19.32 15.80
N GLN A 99 14.50 -19.31 16.93
CA GLN A 99 14.04 -19.96 18.15
C GLN A 99 12.70 -19.39 18.62
N ARG A 100 12.57 -18.05 18.69
CA ARG A 100 11.32 -17.40 19.08
C ARG A 100 10.16 -17.76 18.16
N LEU A 101 10.38 -17.73 16.84
CA LEU A 101 9.35 -18.11 15.87
C LEU A 101 8.97 -19.59 15.99
N GLN A 102 9.92 -20.46 16.32
CA GLN A 102 9.61 -21.88 16.55
C GLN A 102 8.75 -22.05 17.80
N GLU A 103 9.06 -21.35 18.89
CA GLU A 103 8.24 -21.35 20.12
C GLU A 103 6.81 -20.83 19.84
N GLU A 104 6.67 -19.71 19.12
CA GLU A 104 5.37 -19.17 18.69
C GLU A 104 4.58 -20.16 17.81
N ILE A 105 5.26 -20.91 16.94
CA ILE A 105 4.63 -21.92 16.09
C ILE A 105 4.14 -23.11 16.92
N GLU A 106 4.94 -23.61 17.87
CA GLU A 106 4.51 -24.74 18.70
C GLU A 106 3.33 -24.35 19.62
N GLU A 107 3.34 -23.16 20.22
CA GLU A 107 2.20 -22.63 20.99
C GLU A 107 0.93 -22.50 20.11
N ALA A 108 1.09 -22.01 18.87
CA ALA A 108 -0.02 -21.90 17.94
C ALA A 108 -0.54 -23.27 17.48
N LYS A 109 0.31 -24.30 17.38
CA LYS A 109 -0.10 -25.67 17.03
C LYS A 109 -0.90 -26.33 18.14
N GLU A 110 -0.47 -26.17 19.40
CA GLU A 110 -1.21 -26.71 20.56
C GLU A 110 -2.64 -26.15 20.64
N THR A 111 -2.84 -24.88 20.29
CA THR A 111 -4.18 -24.24 20.30
C THR A 111 -4.98 -24.46 19.02
N ARG A 112 -4.33 -24.86 17.92
CA ARG A 112 -4.94 -24.99 16.59
C ARG A 112 -4.65 -26.36 15.98
N GLU A 113 -4.84 -27.39 16.77
CA GLU A 113 -4.67 -28.76 16.29
C GLU A 113 -5.53 -28.99 15.04
N ASP A 114 -4.92 -29.55 13.99
CA ASP A 114 -5.62 -29.92 12.76
C ASP A 114 -6.40 -31.21 13.00
N THR A 115 -7.54 -31.09 13.71
CA THR A 115 -8.50 -32.16 13.93
C THR A 115 -9.62 -32.13 12.89
N ASP A 116 -10.24 -33.29 12.62
CA ASP A 116 -11.40 -33.38 11.73
C ASP A 116 -12.56 -32.49 12.23
N GLU A 117 -12.74 -32.38 13.55
CA GLU A 117 -13.73 -31.49 14.18
C GLU A 117 -13.49 -30.02 13.84
N ARG A 118 -12.23 -29.57 13.88
CA ARG A 118 -11.88 -28.19 13.50
C ARG A 118 -12.11 -27.94 12.02
N ALA A 119 -11.81 -28.91 11.16
CA ALA A 119 -12.06 -28.81 9.72
C ALA A 119 -13.56 -28.65 9.41
N GLU A 120 -14.41 -29.46 10.05
CA GLU A 120 -15.87 -29.36 9.90
C GLU A 120 -16.41 -28.03 10.49
N LEU A 121 -15.94 -27.60 11.67
CA LEU A 121 -16.32 -26.29 12.24
C LEU A 121 -15.93 -25.11 11.33
N LEU A 122 -14.75 -25.16 10.71
CA LEU A 122 -14.30 -24.12 9.77
C LEU A 122 -15.17 -24.10 8.51
N LYS A 123 -15.59 -25.27 8.04
CA LYS A 123 -16.51 -25.40 6.90
C LYS A 123 -17.90 -24.86 7.25
N GLU A 124 -18.47 -25.27 8.39
CA GLU A 124 -19.76 -24.77 8.87
C GLU A 124 -19.72 -23.24 9.06
N LEU A 125 -18.65 -22.71 9.64
CA LEU A 125 -18.46 -21.27 9.81
C LEU A 125 -18.43 -20.53 8.48
N ALA A 126 -17.81 -21.10 7.44
CA ALA A 126 -17.80 -20.53 6.10
C ALA A 126 -19.21 -20.52 5.49
N GLU A 127 -19.95 -21.61 5.62
CA GLU A 127 -21.33 -21.75 5.15
C GLU A 127 -22.27 -20.75 5.86
N LEU A 128 -22.19 -20.65 7.19
CA LEU A 128 -22.98 -19.71 7.98
C LEU A 128 -22.66 -18.25 7.64
N LYS A 129 -21.38 -17.91 7.40
CA LYS A 129 -21.00 -16.57 6.95
C LYS A 129 -21.57 -16.23 5.58
N ALA A 130 -21.54 -17.18 4.64
CA ALA A 130 -22.15 -17.00 3.32
C ALA A 130 -23.66 -16.77 3.44
N LYS A 131 -24.34 -17.63 4.22
CA LYS A 131 -25.79 -17.52 4.46
C LYS A 131 -26.17 -16.22 5.17
N ASN A 132 -25.40 -15.78 6.15
CA ASN A 132 -25.64 -14.52 6.85
C ASN A 132 -25.54 -13.34 5.87
N LYS A 133 -24.53 -13.34 4.99
CA LYS A 133 -24.36 -12.32 3.96
C LYS A 133 -25.53 -12.31 2.97
N GLU A 134 -26.01 -13.48 2.54
CA GLU A 134 -27.19 -13.59 1.68
C GLU A 134 -28.44 -13.03 2.34
N LEU A 135 -28.72 -13.42 3.59
CA LEU A 135 -29.86 -12.94 4.36
C LEU A 135 -29.79 -11.42 4.60
N MET A 136 -28.61 -10.87 4.87
CA MET A 136 -28.42 -9.43 5.01
C MET A 136 -28.68 -8.68 3.70
N ASN A 137 -28.25 -9.23 2.56
CA ASN A 137 -28.56 -8.66 1.25
C ASN A 137 -30.06 -8.75 0.93
N GLU A 138 -30.72 -9.82 1.34
CA GLU A 138 -32.15 -9.98 1.18
C GLU A 138 -32.93 -8.99 2.06
N LEU A 139 -32.58 -8.86 3.34
CA LEU A 139 -33.16 -7.88 4.25
C LEU A 139 -33.01 -6.44 3.74
N GLN A 140 -31.88 -6.12 3.11
CA GLN A 140 -31.64 -4.81 2.53
C GLN A 140 -32.67 -4.45 1.44
N LYS A 141 -33.23 -5.44 0.72
CA LYS A 141 -34.30 -5.21 -0.27
C LYS A 141 -35.60 -4.75 0.37
N TYR A 142 -35.84 -5.13 1.62
CA TYR A 142 -37.06 -4.81 2.36
C TYR A 142 -36.90 -3.60 3.29
N LYS A 143 -35.75 -2.91 3.26
CA LYS A 143 -35.46 -1.76 4.14
C LYS A 143 -36.48 -0.64 4.02
N GLU A 144 -37.07 -0.45 2.84
CA GLU A 144 -38.08 0.59 2.58
C GLU A 144 -39.51 0.14 2.92
N ASN A 145 -39.71 -1.15 3.15
CA ASN A 145 -41.00 -1.77 3.48
C ASN A 145 -41.19 -1.90 4.99
N ASP A 146 -40.95 -0.81 5.72
CA ASP A 146 -41.24 -0.76 7.16
C ASP A 146 -42.76 -0.74 7.39
N PRO A 147 -43.34 -1.73 8.08
CA PRO A 147 -44.77 -1.77 8.38
C PRO A 147 -45.29 -0.50 9.07
N VAL A 148 -44.47 0.11 9.93
CA VAL A 148 -44.84 1.35 10.65
C VAL A 148 -44.89 2.53 9.69
N LEU A 149 -43.97 2.59 8.73
CA LEU A 149 -43.98 3.62 7.69
C LEU A 149 -45.18 3.43 6.74
N PHE A 150 -45.49 2.18 6.40
CA PHE A 150 -46.65 1.84 5.58
C PHE A 150 -47.96 2.26 6.25
N GLU A 151 -48.16 1.92 7.53
CA GLU A 151 -49.36 2.30 8.29
C GLU A 151 -49.51 3.83 8.40
N LYS A 152 -48.39 4.56 8.58
CA LYS A 152 -48.41 6.03 8.59
C LYS A 152 -48.82 6.60 7.23
N LYS A 153 -48.31 6.05 6.13
CA LYS A 153 -48.68 6.46 4.77
C LYS A 153 -50.16 6.16 4.48
N GLU A 154 -50.66 5.01 4.90
CA GLU A 154 -52.06 4.62 4.75
C GLU A 154 -53.00 5.59 5.49
N LYS A 155 -52.70 5.91 6.76
CA LYS A 155 -53.47 6.91 7.53
C LYS A 155 -53.42 8.29 6.90
N ALA A 156 -52.24 8.74 6.45
CA ALA A 156 -52.09 10.04 5.80
C ALA A 156 -52.86 10.10 4.47
N ALA A 157 -52.85 9.02 3.69
CA ALA A 157 -53.61 8.91 2.44
C ALA A 157 -55.12 8.95 2.70
N ALA A 158 -55.61 8.26 3.75
CA ALA A 158 -57.01 8.30 4.14
C ALA A 158 -57.47 9.73 4.51
N ILE A 159 -56.68 10.44 5.32
CA ILE A 159 -56.96 11.84 5.69
C ILE A 159 -56.93 12.74 4.46
N ALA A 160 -55.93 12.59 3.59
CA ALA A 160 -55.81 13.39 2.37
C ALA A 160 -56.99 13.15 1.41
N LYS A 161 -57.43 11.90 1.28
CA LYS A 161 -58.62 11.52 0.49
C LYS A 161 -59.89 12.13 1.05
N GLU A 162 -60.13 12.03 2.36
CA GLU A 162 -61.30 12.65 3.00
C GLU A 162 -61.28 14.17 2.79
N ALA A 163 -60.12 14.80 2.98
CA ALA A 163 -59.97 16.25 2.78
C ALA A 163 -60.21 16.65 1.32
N ALA A 164 -59.68 15.90 0.35
CA ALA A 164 -59.91 16.14 -1.07
C ALA A 164 -61.41 16.03 -1.41
N ASN A 165 -62.07 14.96 -0.98
CA ASN A 165 -63.50 14.75 -1.23
C ASN A 165 -64.36 15.85 -0.58
N ARG A 166 -64.02 16.29 0.64
CA ARG A 166 -64.69 17.43 1.28
C ARG A 166 -64.58 18.71 0.46
N TRP A 167 -63.41 18.99 -0.10
CA TRP A 167 -63.24 20.16 -0.97
C TRP A 167 -63.95 20.00 -2.31
N THR A 168 -63.98 18.80 -2.88
CA THR A 168 -64.80 18.48 -4.07
C THR A 168 -66.28 18.78 -3.82
N GLU A 169 -66.83 18.29 -2.70
CA GLU A 169 -68.22 18.57 -2.31
C GLU A 169 -68.47 20.07 -2.10
N ASN A 170 -67.57 20.77 -1.41
CA ASN A 170 -67.67 22.22 -1.21
C ASN A 170 -67.68 22.99 -2.53
N ILE A 171 -66.89 22.57 -3.52
CA ILE A 171 -66.85 23.18 -4.85
C ILE A 171 -68.21 23.02 -5.53
N TRP A 172 -68.81 21.83 -5.51
CA TRP A 172 -70.15 21.59 -6.05
C TRP A 172 -71.25 22.37 -5.31
N GLU A 173 -71.14 22.54 -4.00
CA GLU A 173 -72.07 23.37 -3.23
C GLU A 173 -72.02 24.84 -3.66
N ILE A 174 -70.81 25.40 -3.81
CA ILE A 174 -70.60 26.77 -4.29
C ILE A 174 -71.13 26.93 -5.71
N GLU A 175 -70.81 25.99 -6.60
CA GLU A 175 -71.31 25.96 -7.97
C GLU A 175 -72.85 25.99 -7.98
N SER A 176 -73.49 25.08 -7.24
CA SER A 176 -74.95 24.97 -7.13
C SER A 176 -75.58 26.25 -6.60
N TYR A 177 -74.98 26.89 -5.60
CA TYR A 177 -75.43 28.17 -5.07
C TYR A 177 -75.28 29.30 -6.10
N CYS A 178 -74.17 29.36 -6.82
CA CYS A 178 -73.92 30.37 -7.85
C CYS A 178 -74.93 30.27 -9.01
N VAL A 179 -75.17 29.05 -9.49
CA VAL A 179 -76.18 28.76 -10.53
C VAL A 179 -77.57 29.18 -10.04
N LYS A 180 -77.98 28.79 -8.83
CA LYS A 180 -79.33 29.06 -8.31
C LYS A 180 -79.59 30.53 -7.96
N LYS A 181 -78.62 31.22 -7.33
CA LYS A 181 -78.86 32.56 -6.78
C LYS A 181 -78.51 33.68 -7.74
N PHE A 182 -77.51 33.48 -8.60
CA PHE A 182 -77.05 34.50 -9.55
C PHE A 182 -77.42 34.16 -11.01
N ASN A 183 -78.14 33.05 -11.24
CA ASN A 183 -78.58 32.60 -12.56
C ASN A 183 -77.39 32.44 -13.54
N MET A 184 -76.27 31.97 -13.02
CA MET A 184 -75.04 31.72 -13.77
C MET A 184 -75.15 30.40 -14.54
N ASP A 185 -74.60 30.35 -15.75
CA ASP A 185 -74.50 29.11 -16.52
C ASP A 185 -73.44 28.17 -15.91
N ARG A 186 -73.78 26.89 -15.80
CA ARG A 186 -72.95 25.89 -15.11
C ARG A 186 -71.64 25.65 -15.84
N THR A 187 -71.70 25.43 -17.15
CA THR A 187 -70.52 25.17 -17.99
C THR A 187 -69.59 26.38 -18.02
N ALA A 188 -70.14 27.60 -18.03
CA ALA A 188 -69.35 28.82 -17.89
C ALA A 188 -68.63 28.92 -16.54
N PHE A 189 -69.26 28.51 -15.43
CA PHE A 189 -68.63 28.46 -14.11
C PHE A 189 -67.46 27.46 -14.10
N GLU A 190 -67.71 26.22 -14.54
CA GLU A 190 -66.71 25.15 -14.60
C GLU A 190 -65.50 25.56 -15.45
N GLN A 191 -65.72 26.12 -16.65
CA GLN A 191 -64.64 26.61 -17.51
C GLN A 191 -63.85 27.76 -16.89
N ASN A 192 -64.52 28.70 -16.21
CA ASN A 192 -63.87 29.87 -15.62
C ASN A 192 -62.98 29.50 -14.41
N PHE A 193 -63.36 28.45 -13.66
CA PHE A 193 -62.56 27.94 -12.53
C PHE A 193 -61.66 26.76 -12.89
N GLY A 194 -61.66 26.33 -14.15
CA GLY A 194 -60.83 25.23 -14.64
C GLY A 194 -61.22 23.87 -14.05
N ILE A 195 -62.51 23.64 -13.81
CA ILE A 195 -63.06 22.38 -13.31
C ILE A 195 -63.22 21.41 -14.49
N PRO A 196 -62.51 20.27 -14.52
CA PRO A 196 -62.65 19.26 -15.57
C PRO A 196 -64.03 18.57 -15.59
N GLU A 197 -64.43 18.03 -16.74
CA GLU A 197 -65.69 17.28 -16.87
C GLU A 197 -65.70 15.95 -16.07
N ASP A 198 -64.52 15.38 -15.84
CA ASP A 198 -64.32 14.16 -15.04
C ASP A 198 -63.99 14.46 -13.57
N PHE A 199 -64.24 15.69 -13.12
CA PHE A 199 -64.02 16.08 -11.73
C PHE A 199 -65.03 15.41 -10.80
N ASP A 200 -64.53 14.48 -9.98
CA ASP A 200 -65.33 13.66 -9.09
C ASP A 200 -64.60 13.38 -7.76
N VAL A 201 -65.31 12.78 -6.82
CA VAL A 201 -64.72 12.28 -5.57
C VAL A 201 -63.74 11.13 -5.86
N LEU A 202 -62.69 11.06 -5.04
CA LEU A 202 -61.72 9.99 -5.08
C LEU A 202 -62.32 8.69 -4.49
N ASN A 203 -62.22 7.59 -5.26
CA ASN A 203 -62.65 6.25 -4.87
C ASN A 203 -61.66 5.50 -3.97
#